data_AF-A0A371LXE7-F1
#
_entry.id   AF-A0A371LXE7-F1
#
_cell.length_a   1.000
_cell.length_b   1.000
_cell.length_c   1.000
_cell.angle_alpha   90.00
_cell.angle_beta   90.00
_cell.angle_gamma   90.00
#
_symmetry.space_group_name_H-M   'P 1'
#
loop_
_entity.id
_entity.type
_entity.pdbx_description
1 polymer ?
#
loop_
_entity_poly.entity_id
_entity_poly.type
_entity_poly.pdbx_seq_one_letter_code
_entity_poly.pdbx_strand_id
1 'polypeptide(L)'
;MADDYGGVIGAFPYAFRHSESWLFKCYVLVGALATGVVSLFVAFGLVVLIGATAGVPGGSLTLSRSFYVLVGLFVVAPLVAPVLFVARRHRRTGSEPRYDLSLALAGFVFMASVYVGLVASVPAELQTPAEPFTVGPVTVSALVPVVQLLYDLPAIYGLVPPVACAVGIYGIHRLLR
;
A
#
# COMPACT_ATOMS: atom_id res chain seq x y z
N MET A 1 7.75 18.00 -28.13
CA MET A 1 8.52 17.37 -27.06
C MET A 1 7.54 16.77 -26.07
N ALA A 2 7.28 15.47 -26.15
CA ALA A 2 6.26 14.77 -25.37
C ALA A 2 6.84 13.49 -24.75
N ASP A 3 8.05 13.58 -24.21
CA ASP A 3 8.91 12.42 -23.92
C ASP A 3 9.15 12.15 -22.43
N ASP A 4 8.14 12.30 -21.57
CA ASP A 4 8.32 11.99 -20.13
C ASP A 4 7.29 10.98 -19.56
N TYR A 5 6.51 10.31 -20.42
CA TYR A 5 5.58 9.25 -19.98
C TYR A 5 6.02 7.87 -20.48
N GLY A 6 7.18 7.41 -20.02
CA GLY A 6 7.74 6.08 -20.28
C GLY A 6 7.08 4.92 -19.51
N GLY A 7 5.78 4.98 -19.26
CA GLY A 7 5.06 3.98 -18.46
C GLY A 7 5.14 4.23 -16.95
N VAL A 8 5.09 3.16 -16.14
CA VAL A 8 4.98 3.25 -14.67
C VAL A 8 6.15 4.03 -14.06
N ILE A 9 7.38 3.82 -14.54
CA ILE A 9 8.58 4.48 -14.01
C ILE A 9 8.58 5.98 -14.34
N GLY A 10 8.14 6.37 -15.53
CA GLY A 10 8.02 7.79 -15.93
C GLY A 10 6.85 8.52 -15.26
N ALA A 11 5.84 7.79 -14.78
CA ALA A 11 4.66 8.40 -14.17
C ALA A 11 4.97 9.12 -12.84
N PHE A 12 5.92 8.62 -12.05
CA PHE A 12 6.33 9.25 -10.78
C PHE A 12 6.97 10.64 -10.96
N PRO A 13 8.06 10.81 -11.73
CA PRO A 13 8.65 12.13 -11.94
C PRO A 13 7.69 13.08 -12.67
N TYR A 14 6.90 12.57 -13.62
CA TYR A 14 5.89 13.36 -14.32
C TYR A 14 4.82 13.91 -13.36
N ALA A 15 4.23 13.05 -12.51
CA ALA A 15 3.19 13.44 -11.57
C ALA A 15 3.71 14.40 -10.49
N PHE A 16 4.95 14.20 -10.02
CA PHE A 16 5.59 15.09 -9.06
C PHE A 16 5.76 16.52 -9.62
N ARG A 17 6.20 16.64 -10.87
CA ARG A 17 6.46 17.93 -11.52
C ARG A 17 5.19 18.72 -11.83
N HIS A 18 4.11 18.06 -12.22
CA HIS A 18 2.89 18.70 -12.74
C HIS A 18 1.78 18.86 -11.69
N SER A 19 1.98 18.38 -10.47
CA SER A 19 1.01 18.55 -9.39
C SER A 19 1.25 19.86 -8.64
N GLU A 20 0.18 20.56 -8.29
CA GLU A 20 0.20 21.75 -7.42
C GLU A 20 0.04 21.37 -5.92
N SER A 21 -0.37 20.13 -5.63
CA SER A 21 -0.66 19.68 -4.27
C SER A 21 0.61 19.20 -3.55
N TRP A 22 0.98 19.89 -2.47
CA TRP A 22 2.08 19.47 -1.60
C TRP A 22 1.85 18.08 -0.98
N LEU A 23 0.61 17.76 -0.59
CA LEU A 23 0.30 16.45 -0.02
C LEU A 23 0.49 15.34 -1.05
N PHE A 24 0.10 15.58 -2.30
CA PHE A 24 0.33 14.63 -3.38
C PHE A 24 1.81 14.46 -3.70
N LYS A 25 2.59 15.55 -3.71
CA LYS A 25 4.06 15.46 -3.86
C LYS A 25 4.71 14.63 -2.76
N CYS A 26 4.32 14.84 -1.49
CA CYS A 26 4.74 13.99 -0.39
C CYS A 26 4.34 12.53 -0.60
N TYR A 27 3.09 12.29 -1.02
CA TYR A 27 2.63 10.94 -1.33
C TYR A 27 3.42 10.27 -2.44
N VAL A 28 3.78 10.99 -3.52
CA VAL A 28 4.59 10.42 -4.61
C VAL A 28 5.93 9.91 -4.08
N LEU A 29 6.59 10.67 -3.21
CA LEU A 29 7.87 10.26 -2.62
C LEU A 29 7.70 9.07 -1.66
N VAL A 30 6.77 9.18 -0.71
CA VAL A 30 6.52 8.14 0.30
C VAL A 30 5.98 6.87 -0.35
N GLY A 31 5.07 7.00 -1.30
CA GLY A 31 4.47 5.91 -2.07
C GLY A 31 5.48 5.23 -3.00
N ALA A 32 6.39 5.98 -3.63
CA ALA A 32 7.49 5.40 -4.40
C ALA A 32 8.42 4.58 -3.51
N LEU A 33 8.81 5.12 -2.36
CA LEU A 33 9.65 4.42 -1.39
C LEU A 33 8.95 3.15 -0.86
N ALA A 34 7.70 3.27 -0.42
CA ALA A 34 6.91 2.15 0.08
C ALA A 34 6.72 1.08 -0.99
N THR A 35 6.41 1.47 -2.22
CA THR A 35 6.33 0.56 -3.37
C THR A 35 7.64 -0.18 -3.58
N GLY A 36 8.77 0.53 -3.55
CA GLY A 36 10.10 -0.05 -3.71
C GLY A 36 10.42 -1.08 -2.62
N VAL A 37 10.21 -0.71 -1.35
CA VAL A 37 10.44 -1.59 -0.19
C VAL A 37 9.54 -2.82 -0.24
N VAL A 38 8.25 -2.65 -0.47
CA VAL A 38 7.29 -3.76 -0.55
C VAL A 38 7.62 -4.67 -1.73
N SER A 39 7.94 -4.10 -2.90
CA SER A 39 8.33 -4.90 -4.08
C SER A 39 9.61 -5.69 -3.82
N LEU A 40 10.57 -5.11 -3.08
CA LEU A 40 11.80 -5.79 -2.68
C LEU A 40 11.51 -6.96 -1.72
N PHE A 41 10.64 -6.77 -0.72
CA PHE A 41 10.22 -7.86 0.15
C PHE A 41 9.50 -8.97 -0.61
N VAL A 42 8.59 -8.62 -1.53
CA VAL A 42 7.91 -9.60 -2.38
C VAL A 42 8.95 -10.36 -3.20
N ALA A 43 9.88 -9.68 -3.85
CA ALA A 43 10.93 -10.29 -4.66
C ALA A 43 11.83 -11.25 -3.84
N PHE A 44 12.33 -10.81 -2.69
CA PHE A 44 13.16 -11.67 -1.83
C PHE A 44 12.37 -12.85 -1.26
N GLY A 45 11.12 -12.63 -0.85
CA GLY A 45 10.27 -13.74 -0.40
C GLY A 45 9.97 -14.74 -1.52
N LEU A 46 9.87 -14.29 -2.78
CA LEU A 46 9.78 -15.20 -3.94
C LEU A 46 11.08 -16.00 -4.13
N VAL A 47 12.24 -15.37 -3.99
CA VAL A 47 13.55 -16.06 -4.06
C VAL A 47 13.64 -17.13 -2.97
N VAL A 48 13.27 -16.79 -1.73
CA VAL A 48 13.23 -17.74 -0.59
C VAL A 48 12.24 -18.87 -0.87
N LEU A 49 11.05 -18.55 -1.36
CA LEU A 49 10.02 -19.53 -1.70
C LEU A 49 10.53 -20.51 -2.76
N ILE A 50 11.20 -20.03 -3.81
CA ILE A 50 11.80 -20.87 -4.85
C ILE A 50 12.91 -21.74 -4.26
N GLY A 51 13.81 -21.15 -3.45
CA GLY A 51 14.90 -21.88 -2.80
C GLY A 51 14.41 -23.03 -1.92
N ALA A 52 13.38 -22.77 -1.10
CA ALA A 52 12.76 -23.77 -0.23
C ALA A 52 12.02 -24.88 -0.99
N THR A 53 11.68 -24.65 -2.27
CA THR A 53 10.87 -25.57 -3.08
C THR A 53 11.63 -26.09 -4.30
N ALA A 54 12.95 -25.91 -4.37
CA ALA A 54 13.77 -26.28 -5.52
C ALA A 54 13.94 -27.79 -5.72
N GLY A 55 13.85 -28.58 -4.64
CA GLY A 55 14.05 -30.04 -4.66
C GLY A 55 12.80 -30.89 -4.86
N VAL A 56 11.62 -30.30 -5.06
CA VAL A 56 10.33 -31.01 -5.04
C VAL A 56 9.63 -30.91 -6.41
N PRO A 57 9.06 -32.01 -6.97
CA PRO A 57 8.43 -32.00 -8.30
C PRO A 57 7.30 -30.96 -8.47
N GLY A 58 7.32 -30.25 -9.61
CA GLY A 58 6.72 -28.92 -9.81
C GLY A 58 5.21 -28.77 -10.01
N GLY A 59 4.38 -29.76 -9.66
CA GLY A 59 2.92 -29.72 -9.89
C GLY A 59 2.18 -28.64 -9.07
N SER A 60 2.03 -28.86 -7.76
CA SER A 60 1.33 -27.92 -6.85
C SER A 60 2.16 -26.66 -6.53
N LEU A 61 3.48 -26.75 -6.63
CA LEU A 61 4.40 -25.68 -6.25
C LEU A 61 4.40 -24.51 -7.24
N THR A 62 4.04 -24.76 -8.50
CA THR A 62 3.86 -23.68 -9.49
C THR A 62 2.66 -22.80 -9.14
N LEU A 63 1.54 -23.40 -8.69
CA LEU A 63 0.36 -22.66 -8.22
C LEU A 63 0.69 -21.77 -7.02
N SER A 64 1.38 -22.32 -6.01
CA SER A 64 1.78 -21.56 -4.81
C SER A 64 2.68 -20.37 -5.14
N ARG A 65 3.65 -20.53 -6.05
CA ARG A 65 4.56 -19.46 -6.49
C ARG A 65 3.82 -18.38 -7.26
N SER A 66 2.95 -18.75 -8.20
CA SER A 66 2.13 -17.79 -8.94
C SER A 66 1.15 -17.03 -8.04
N PHE A 67 0.52 -17.72 -7.08
CA PHE A 67 -0.37 -17.10 -6.10
C PHE A 67 0.37 -16.08 -5.22
N TYR A 68 1.58 -16.41 -4.77
CA TYR A 68 2.43 -15.48 -4.01
C TYR A 68 2.69 -14.18 -4.79
N VAL A 69 3.05 -14.28 -6.07
CA VAL A 69 3.25 -13.11 -6.94
C VAL A 69 1.96 -12.31 -7.11
N LEU A 70 0.82 -12.99 -7.29
CA LEU A 70 -0.48 -12.34 -7.40
C LEU A 70 -0.83 -11.55 -6.13
N VAL A 71 -0.62 -12.12 -4.95
CA VAL A 71 -0.81 -11.42 -3.66
C VAL A 71 0.11 -10.22 -3.55
N GLY A 72 1.39 -10.37 -3.89
CA GLY A 72 2.34 -9.25 -3.92
C GLY A 72 1.87 -8.12 -4.85
N LEU A 73 1.34 -8.45 -6.02
CA LEU A 73 0.77 -7.47 -6.95
C LEU A 73 -0.46 -6.77 -6.37
N PHE A 74 -1.34 -7.48 -5.65
CA PHE A 74 -2.50 -6.88 -4.98
C PHE A 74 -2.12 -5.89 -3.88
N VAL A 75 -0.94 -6.01 -3.29
CA VAL A 75 -0.41 -5.03 -2.32
C VAL A 75 0.26 -3.86 -3.03
N VAL A 76 1.04 -4.12 -4.08
CA VAL A 76 1.81 -3.09 -4.80
C VAL A 76 0.91 -2.21 -5.67
N ALA A 77 -0.07 -2.78 -6.36
CA ALA A 77 -0.88 -2.04 -7.32
C ALA A 77 -1.64 -0.85 -6.69
N PRO A 78 -2.30 -0.98 -5.51
CA PRO A 78 -2.95 0.16 -4.86
C PRO A 78 -1.99 1.22 -4.34
N LEU A 79 -0.71 0.90 -4.06
CA LEU A 79 0.30 1.91 -3.71
C LEU A 79 0.65 2.79 -4.92
N VAL A 80 0.67 2.20 -6.11
CA VAL A 80 1.06 2.89 -7.35
C VAL A 80 -0.15 3.57 -8.01
N ALA A 81 -1.36 3.07 -7.78
CA ALA A 81 -2.58 3.50 -8.46
C ALA A 81 -2.87 5.01 -8.34
N PRO A 82 -2.78 5.67 -7.16
CA PRO A 82 -3.05 7.11 -7.05
C PRO A 82 -2.11 7.95 -7.92
N VAL A 83 -0.82 7.57 -7.99
CA VAL A 83 0.17 8.24 -8.83
C VAL A 83 -0.18 8.09 -10.31
N LEU A 84 -0.52 6.87 -10.75
CA LEU A 84 -0.89 6.62 -12.15
C LEU A 84 -2.18 7.35 -12.54
N PHE A 85 -3.17 7.40 -11.65
CA PHE A 85 -4.44 8.08 -11.89
C PHE A 85 -4.28 9.59 -12.01
N VAL A 86 -3.47 10.23 -11.16
CA VAL A 86 -3.13 11.65 -11.28
C VAL A 86 -2.34 11.92 -12.56
N ALA A 87 -1.29 11.14 -12.80
CA ALA A 87 -0.44 11.29 -13.99
C ALA A 87 -1.27 11.16 -15.29
N ARG A 88 -2.18 10.19 -15.35
CA ARG A 88 -3.07 9.98 -16.50
C ARG A 88 -4.06 11.13 -16.68
N ARG A 89 -4.59 11.69 -15.59
CA ARG A 89 -5.55 12.78 -15.63
C ARG A 89 -4.91 14.08 -16.10
N HIS A 90 -3.73 14.41 -15.56
CA HIS A 90 -2.96 15.59 -15.97
C HIS A 90 -2.67 15.59 -17.47
N ARG A 91 -2.44 14.41 -18.05
CA ARG A 91 -2.25 14.25 -19.50
C ARG A 91 -3.50 14.43 -20.35
N ARG A 92 -4.71 14.18 -19.82
CA ARG A 92 -5.94 14.12 -20.61
C ARG A 92 -6.87 15.32 -20.41
N THR A 93 -6.96 15.83 -19.20
CA THR A 93 -7.96 16.82 -18.79
C THR A 93 -7.37 18.01 -18.04
N GLY A 94 -6.09 17.94 -17.65
CA GLY A 94 -5.42 18.97 -16.86
C GLY A 94 -5.32 18.64 -15.37
N SER A 95 -4.77 19.59 -14.61
CA SER A 95 -4.51 19.47 -13.17
C SER A 95 -5.67 20.00 -12.34
N GLU A 96 -6.08 19.28 -11.29
CA GLU A 96 -7.05 19.77 -10.30
C GLU A 96 -6.59 19.42 -8.88
N PRO A 97 -6.35 20.43 -8.01
CA PRO A 97 -5.82 20.19 -6.66
C PRO A 97 -6.69 19.27 -5.79
N ARG A 98 -8.02 19.33 -5.93
CA ARG A 98 -8.95 18.50 -5.15
C ARG A 98 -8.82 17.02 -5.48
N TYR A 99 -8.67 16.69 -6.76
CA TYR A 99 -8.45 15.34 -7.22
C TYR A 99 -7.11 14.80 -6.71
N ASP A 100 -6.03 15.57 -6.85
CA ASP A 100 -4.69 15.19 -6.38
C ASP A 100 -4.66 14.95 -4.87
N LEU A 101 -5.27 15.86 -4.09
CA LEU A 101 -5.40 15.74 -2.64
C LEU A 101 -6.17 14.47 -2.24
N SER A 102 -7.32 14.22 -2.86
CA SER A 102 -8.18 13.08 -2.52
C SER A 102 -7.50 11.74 -2.77
N LEU A 103 -6.77 11.62 -3.89
CA LEU A 103 -6.01 10.42 -4.22
C LEU A 103 -4.79 10.23 -3.34
N ALA A 104 -4.10 11.32 -2.96
CA ALA A 104 -3.01 11.26 -1.99
C ALA A 104 -3.50 10.76 -0.63
N LEU A 105 -4.61 11.32 -0.13
CA LEU A 105 -5.23 10.88 1.13
C LEU A 105 -5.65 9.41 1.07
N ALA A 106 -6.31 8.99 -0.01
CA ALA A 106 -6.71 7.61 -0.20
C ALA A 106 -5.50 6.66 -0.20
N GLY A 107 -4.40 7.07 -0.84
CA GLY A 107 -3.15 6.34 -0.84
C GLY A 107 -2.51 6.22 0.55
N PHE A 108 -2.47 7.30 1.33
CA PHE A 108 -1.98 7.25 2.71
C PHE A 108 -2.86 6.41 3.63
N VAL A 109 -4.18 6.51 3.47
CA VAL A 109 -5.15 5.67 4.20
C VAL A 109 -4.95 4.19 3.84
N PHE A 110 -4.71 3.87 2.57
CA PHE A 110 -4.34 2.51 2.16
C PHE A 110 -3.07 2.04 2.86
N MET A 111 -2.00 2.84 2.89
CA MET A 111 -0.77 2.48 3.61
C MET A 111 -1.02 2.21 5.10
N ALA A 112 -1.77 3.08 5.77
CA ALA A 112 -2.15 2.88 7.16
C ALA A 112 -2.99 1.59 7.35
N SER A 113 -3.89 1.30 6.42
CA SER A 113 -4.72 0.09 6.48
C SER A 113 -3.93 -1.21 6.30
N VAL A 114 -2.85 -1.18 5.49
CA VAL A 114 -1.92 -2.32 5.39
C VAL A 114 -1.25 -2.55 6.74
N TYR A 115 -0.80 -1.49 7.41
CA TYR A 115 -0.23 -1.61 8.76
C TYR A 115 -1.23 -2.17 9.77
N VAL A 116 -2.47 -1.70 9.76
CA VAL A 116 -3.55 -2.25 10.60
C VAL A 116 -3.78 -3.74 10.32
N GLY A 117 -3.80 -4.13 9.05
CA GLY A 117 -3.92 -5.53 8.65
C GLY A 117 -2.76 -6.40 9.15
N LEU A 118 -1.53 -5.86 9.10
CA LEU A 118 -0.35 -6.52 9.66
C LEU A 118 -0.48 -6.73 11.18
N VAL A 119 -0.89 -5.70 11.92
CA VAL A 119 -1.13 -5.77 13.38
C VAL A 119 -2.18 -6.83 13.73
N ALA A 120 -3.28 -6.90 12.97
CA ALA A 120 -4.33 -7.92 13.17
C ALA A 120 -3.86 -9.35 12.83
N SER A 121 -2.78 -9.50 12.06
CA SER A 121 -2.24 -10.79 11.64
C SER A 121 -1.08 -11.30 12.49
N VAL A 122 -0.71 -10.58 13.56
CA VAL A 122 0.43 -10.94 14.42
C VAL A 122 0.11 -12.23 15.19
N PRO A 123 0.94 -13.29 15.06
CA PRO A 123 0.79 -14.51 15.84
C PRO A 123 0.89 -14.24 17.35
N ALA A 124 0.11 -14.96 18.17
CA ALA A 124 0.05 -14.76 19.62
C ALA A 124 1.42 -14.80 20.31
N GLU A 125 2.32 -15.66 19.81
CA GLU A 125 3.70 -15.81 20.31
C GLU A 125 4.57 -14.55 20.12
N LEU A 126 4.19 -13.68 19.17
CA LEU A 126 4.90 -12.45 18.83
C LEU A 126 4.16 -11.18 19.30
N GLN A 127 3.01 -11.33 19.96
CA GLN A 127 2.24 -10.19 20.45
C GLN A 127 2.89 -9.61 21.72
N THR A 128 3.12 -8.31 21.71
CA THR A 128 3.51 -7.54 22.89
C THR A 128 2.29 -6.89 23.53
N PRO A 129 2.17 -6.84 24.87
CA PRO A 129 1.08 -6.13 25.53
C PRO A 129 0.95 -4.69 25.00
N ALA A 130 -0.29 -4.27 24.75
CA ALA A 130 -0.56 -2.91 24.29
C ALA A 130 -0.38 -1.94 25.47
N GLU A 131 0.65 -1.11 25.40
CA GLU A 131 0.97 -0.12 26.43
C GLU A 131 0.60 1.30 25.98
N PRO A 132 0.24 2.21 26.91
CA PRO A 132 0.03 3.62 26.59
C PRO A 132 1.29 4.27 25.99
N PHE A 133 1.09 5.12 24.98
CA PHE A 133 2.18 5.83 24.35
C PHE A 133 2.43 7.18 25.05
N THR A 134 3.63 7.39 25.57
CA THR A 134 3.98 8.62 26.32
C THR A 134 5.01 9.45 25.56
N VAL A 135 4.69 10.72 25.28
CA VAL A 135 5.62 11.71 24.69
C VAL A 135 5.71 12.90 25.63
N GLY A 136 6.81 12.98 26.38
CA GLY A 136 6.98 13.98 27.42
C GLY A 136 5.86 13.87 28.48
N PRO A 137 5.09 14.93 28.77
CA PRO A 137 4.00 14.89 29.74
C PRO A 137 2.69 14.31 29.19
N VAL A 138 2.60 14.05 27.87
CA VAL A 138 1.36 13.60 27.23
C VAL A 138 1.34 12.08 27.16
N THR A 139 0.32 11.46 27.76
CA THR A 139 0.08 10.01 27.67
C THR A 139 -1.16 9.73 26.82
N VAL A 140 -1.00 8.92 25.77
CA VAL A 140 -2.08 8.51 24.86
C VAL A 140 -2.41 7.04 25.12
N SER A 141 -3.52 6.79 25.81
CA SER A 141 -4.02 5.45 26.10
C SER A 141 -5.12 4.97 25.14
N ALA A 142 -5.66 5.86 24.29
CA ALA A 142 -6.80 5.56 23.41
C ALA A 142 -6.52 4.45 22.37
N LEU A 143 -5.24 4.19 22.04
CA LEU A 143 -4.88 3.13 21.09
C LEU A 143 -4.85 1.73 21.74
N VAL A 144 -4.71 1.62 23.06
CA VAL A 144 -4.66 0.34 23.77
C VAL A 144 -5.86 -0.57 23.44
N PRO A 145 -7.13 -0.13 23.58
CA PRO A 145 -8.27 -0.98 23.25
C PRO A 145 -8.36 -1.33 21.77
N VAL A 146 -7.84 -0.47 20.88
CA VAL A 146 -7.84 -0.72 19.44
C VAL A 146 -6.87 -1.84 19.09
N VAL A 147 -5.66 -1.83 19.67
CA VAL A 147 -4.66 -2.88 19.45
C VAL A 147 -5.13 -4.21 20.03
N GLN A 148 -5.71 -4.20 21.24
CA GLN A 148 -6.28 -5.40 21.85
C GLN A 148 -7.39 -6.00 20.97
N LEU A 149 -8.30 -5.17 20.48
CA LEU A 149 -9.35 -5.62 19.55
C LEU A 149 -8.77 -6.21 18.26
N LEU A 150 -7.69 -5.64 17.71
CA LEU A 150 -7.03 -6.18 16.53
C LEU A 150 -6.36 -7.53 16.80
N TYR A 151 -5.76 -7.73 17.97
CA TYR A 151 -5.14 -9.00 18.36
C TYR A 151 -6.15 -10.10 18.65
N ASP A 152 -7.34 -9.75 19.14
CA ASP A 152 -8.44 -10.69 19.36
C ASP A 152 -9.15 -11.11 18.06
N LEU A 153 -8.93 -10.36 16.97
CA LEU A 153 -9.56 -10.64 15.68
C LEU A 153 -8.89 -11.85 14.99
N PRO A 154 -9.67 -12.74 14.35
CA PRO A 154 -9.10 -13.75 13.48
C PRO A 154 -8.28 -13.11 12.36
N ALA A 155 -7.05 -13.59 12.14
CA ALA A 155 -6.07 -12.97 11.23
C ALA A 155 -6.60 -12.71 9.80
N ILE A 156 -7.55 -13.52 9.32
CA ILE A 156 -8.17 -13.33 8.00
C ILE A 156 -8.90 -11.98 7.87
N TYR A 157 -9.43 -11.44 8.96
CA TYR A 157 -10.09 -10.13 8.96
C TYR A 157 -9.10 -8.97 8.84
N GLY A 158 -7.80 -9.20 9.06
CA GLY A 158 -6.75 -8.22 8.77
C GLY A 158 -6.67 -7.84 7.29
N LEU A 159 -7.23 -8.64 6.38
CA LEU A 159 -7.31 -8.32 4.95
C LEU A 159 -8.41 -7.30 4.61
N VAL A 160 -9.42 -7.15 5.46
CA VAL A 160 -10.59 -6.30 5.18
C VAL A 160 -10.20 -4.82 5.03
N PRO A 161 -9.42 -4.20 5.94
CA PRO A 161 -9.03 -2.80 5.80
C PRO A 161 -8.28 -2.48 4.49
N PRO A 162 -7.20 -3.19 4.09
CA PRO A 162 -6.49 -2.88 2.85
C PRO A 162 -7.31 -3.12 1.59
N VAL A 163 -8.14 -4.16 1.56
CA VAL A 163 -9.04 -4.41 0.42
C VAL A 163 -10.08 -3.31 0.29
N ALA A 164 -10.72 -2.91 1.40
CA ALA A 164 -11.69 -1.81 1.40
C ALA A 164 -11.05 -0.50 0.92
N CYS A 165 -9.84 -0.18 1.38
CA CYS A 165 -9.11 1.02 0.97
C CYS A 165 -8.69 0.98 -0.51
N ALA A 166 -8.24 -0.18 -1.01
CA ALA A 166 -7.90 -0.35 -2.43
C ALA A 166 -9.13 -0.12 -3.34
N VAL A 167 -10.29 -0.68 -2.96
CA VAL A 167 -11.55 -0.41 -3.65
C VAL A 167 -11.95 1.06 -3.53
N GLY A 168 -11.75 1.66 -2.35
CA GLY A 168 -11.98 3.07 -2.08
C GLY A 168 -11.17 4.01 -2.99
N ILE A 169 -9.89 3.71 -3.24
CA ILE A 169 -9.05 4.46 -4.20
C ILE A 169 -9.71 4.47 -5.59
N TYR A 170 -10.16 3.30 -6.08
CA TYR A 170 -10.85 3.21 -7.36
C TYR A 170 -12.20 3.95 -7.36
N GLY A 171 -12.95 3.88 -6.24
CA GLY A 171 -14.20 4.62 -6.05
C GLY A 171 -13.99 6.14 -6.13
N ILE A 172 -13.02 6.68 -5.40
CA ILE A 172 -12.65 8.10 -5.42
C ILE A 172 -12.24 8.53 -6.83
N HIS A 173 -11.40 7.72 -7.50
CA HIS A 173 -11.02 7.96 -8.89
C HIS A 173 -12.25 8.08 -9.80
N ARG A 174 -13.23 7.18 -9.66
CA ARG A 174 -14.43 7.18 -10.51
C ARG A 174 -15.38 8.34 -10.21
N LEU A 175 -15.49 8.77 -8.96
CA LEU A 175 -16.39 9.84 -8.54
C LEU A 175 -15.89 11.24 -8.93
N LEU A 176 -14.57 11.43 -9.02
CA LEU A 176 -13.93 12.71 -9.31
C LEU A 176 -13.36 12.82 -10.74
N ARG A 177 -13.60 11.81 -11.56
CA ARG A 177 -13.17 11.76 -12.97
C ARG A 177 -14.24 12.32 -13.88
#